data_AF-A0A7J4TSC9-F1
#
_entry.id   AF-A0A7J4TSC9-F1
#
_cell.length_a   1.000
_cell.length_b   1.000
_cell.length_c   1.000
_cell.angle_alpha   90.00
_cell.angle_beta   90.00
_cell.angle_gamma   90.00
#
_symmetry.space_group_name_H-M   'P 1'
#
loop_
_entity.id
_entity.type
_entity.pdbx_description
1 polymer ?
#
loop_
_entity_poly.entity_id
_entity_poly.type
_entity_poly.pdbx_seq_one_letter_code
_entity_poly.pdbx_strand_id
1 'polypeptide(L)'
;MGLINLDLMDLRAIVDKDGEATMLVGTGRPDDPESILQSAMMAPLSALDVGGASACLIQVEGGLGMTIGQVDAVANIFTEALDADAQVILGARVSEDLEDTIRVVTLLAGIQPSD
;
A
#
# COMPACT_ATOMS: atom_id res chain seq x y z
N MET A 1 -13.58 15.87 -6.75
CA MET A 1 -13.81 14.48 -7.21
C MET A 1 -12.98 13.61 -6.28
N GLY A 2 -13.60 12.80 -5.42
CA GLY A 2 -12.90 12.01 -4.39
C GLY A 2 -12.18 10.82 -5.02
N LEU A 3 -10.92 10.62 -4.69
CA LEU A 3 -9.98 9.77 -5.44
C LEU A 3 -10.01 8.27 -5.05
N ILE A 4 -11.18 7.71 -4.72
CA ILE A 4 -11.38 6.35 -4.16
C ILE A 4 -11.23 6.34 -2.65
N ASN A 5 -12.38 6.35 -1.97
CA ASN A 5 -12.45 6.34 -0.51
C ASN A 5 -12.58 4.91 0.01
N LEU A 6 -11.70 4.51 0.92
CA LEU A 6 -11.79 3.24 1.64
C LEU A 6 -12.71 3.37 2.85
N ASP A 7 -13.41 2.29 3.16
CA ASP A 7 -14.23 2.19 4.36
C ASP A 7 -13.75 1.09 5.34
N LEU A 8 -14.48 0.94 6.45
CA LEU A 8 -14.13 -0.05 7.47
C LEU A 8 -14.35 -1.48 7.00
N MET A 9 -15.28 -1.73 6.09
CA MET A 9 -15.53 -3.08 5.56
C MET A 9 -14.40 -3.51 4.64
N ASP A 10 -13.83 -2.59 3.86
CA ASP A 10 -12.62 -2.83 3.07
C ASP A 10 -11.45 -3.25 3.97
N LEU A 11 -11.23 -2.51 5.06
CA LEU A 11 -10.19 -2.85 6.04
C LEU A 11 -10.43 -4.24 6.64
N ARG A 12 -11.66 -4.54 7.08
CA ARG A 12 -12.04 -5.84 7.66
C ARG A 12 -11.82 -6.99 6.69
N ALA A 13 -12.15 -6.82 5.41
CA ALA A 13 -11.97 -7.83 4.39
C ALA A 13 -10.50 -8.26 4.22
N ILE A 14 -9.55 -7.38 4.56
CA ILE A 14 -8.11 -7.64 4.51
C ILE A 14 -7.61 -8.19 5.86
N VAL A 15 -7.95 -7.56 6.99
CA VAL A 15 -7.43 -7.99 8.30
C VAL A 15 -8.01 -9.31 8.81
N ASP A 16 -9.20 -9.71 8.34
CA ASP A 16 -9.86 -10.96 8.75
C ASP A 16 -9.27 -12.20 8.05
N LYS A 17 -8.20 -12.05 7.25
CA LYS A 17 -7.51 -13.18 6.62
C LYS A 17 -6.70 -13.97 7.64
N ASP A 18 -6.75 -15.30 7.53
CA ASP A 18 -5.94 -16.20 8.36
C ASP A 18 -4.45 -16.01 8.08
N GLY A 19 -3.65 -15.86 9.14
CA GLY A 19 -2.20 -15.68 9.05
C GLY A 19 -1.74 -14.41 9.76
N GLU A 20 -0.50 -14.00 9.51
CA GLU A 20 0.03 -12.77 10.06
C GLU A 20 -0.34 -11.57 9.19
N ALA A 21 -0.32 -10.39 9.83
CA ALA A 21 -0.55 -9.12 9.16
C ALA A 21 0.52 -8.10 9.58
N THR A 22 0.92 -7.26 8.64
CA THR A 22 1.89 -6.18 8.85
C THR A 22 1.46 -4.93 8.12
N MET A 23 2.06 -3.80 8.49
CA MET A 23 1.83 -2.51 7.87
C MET A 23 3.15 -1.89 7.45
N LEU A 24 3.17 -1.36 6.22
CA LEU A 24 4.29 -0.63 5.66
C LEU A 24 3.85 0.81 5.34
N VAL A 25 4.75 1.76 5.54
CA VAL A 25 4.52 3.16 5.19
C VAL A 25 5.70 3.68 4.39
N GLY A 26 5.45 4.05 3.14
CA GLY A 26 6.43 4.64 2.24
C GLY A 26 6.12 6.11 1.99
N THR A 27 7.16 6.91 1.78
CA THR A 27 7.03 8.30 1.34
C THR A 27 8.08 8.61 0.27
N GLY A 28 7.74 9.45 -0.69
CA GLY A 28 8.68 9.83 -1.74
C GLY A 28 8.05 10.73 -2.79
N ARG A 29 8.78 10.94 -3.89
CA ARG A 29 8.31 11.80 -4.97
C ARG A 29 7.36 11.04 -5.91
N PRO A 30 6.29 11.68 -6.42
CA PRO A 30 5.31 11.03 -7.30
C PRO A 30 5.86 10.42 -8.60
N ASP A 31 7.01 10.91 -9.06
CA ASP A 31 7.69 10.49 -10.30
C ASP A 31 8.71 9.36 -10.09
N ASP A 32 8.89 8.89 -8.85
CA ASP A 32 9.85 7.84 -8.48
C ASP A 32 9.20 6.79 -7.55
N PRO A 33 8.34 5.90 -8.09
CA PRO A 33 7.64 4.89 -7.30
C PRO A 33 8.59 3.86 -6.65
N GLU A 34 9.75 3.60 -7.27
CA GLU A 34 10.77 2.71 -6.71
C GLU A 34 11.32 3.25 -5.38
N SER A 35 11.60 4.56 -5.31
CA SER A 35 12.04 5.21 -4.06
C SER A 35 11.01 5.09 -2.94
N ILE A 36 9.71 5.15 -3.27
CA ILE A 36 8.62 5.05 -2.31
C ILE A 36 8.56 3.63 -1.75
N LEU A 37 8.67 2.61 -2.60
CA LEU A 37 8.73 1.21 -2.16
C LEU A 37 9.94 0.96 -1.26
N GLN A 38 11.13 1.45 -1.65
CA GLN A 38 12.32 1.34 -0.83
C GLN A 38 12.15 2.01 0.54
N SER A 39 11.55 3.19 0.58
CA SER A 39 11.20 3.88 1.83
C SER A 39 10.27 3.03 2.71
N ALA A 40 9.29 2.36 2.11
CA ALA A 40 8.36 1.49 2.84
C ALA A 40 9.06 0.26 3.43
N MET A 41 9.93 -0.38 2.64
CA MET A 41 10.70 -1.56 3.04
C MET A 41 11.77 -1.26 4.09
N MET A 42 12.23 -0.01 4.21
CA MET A 42 13.15 0.45 5.26
C MET A 42 12.44 0.77 6.58
N ALA A 43 11.11 0.85 6.58
CA ALA A 43 10.30 1.12 7.75
C ALA A 43 9.57 -0.12 8.34
N PRO A 44 10.10 -1.36 8.33
CA PRO A 44 9.35 -2.48 8.88
C PRO A 44 9.23 -2.31 10.39
N LEU A 45 7.99 -2.17 10.87
CA LEU A 45 7.66 -2.36 12.28
C LEU A 45 7.82 -3.84 12.69
N SER A 46 7.96 -4.76 11.73
CA SER A 46 8.21 -6.19 11.94
C SER A 46 9.12 -6.75 10.84
N ALA A 47 10.08 -7.61 11.20
CA ALA A 47 11.00 -8.30 10.29
C ALA A 47 10.34 -9.45 9.50
N LEU A 48 9.07 -9.27 9.12
CA LEU A 48 8.31 -10.27 8.39
C LEU A 48 8.67 -10.22 6.91
N ASP A 49 8.91 -11.39 6.34
CA ASP A 49 8.90 -11.56 4.89
C ASP A 49 7.48 -11.29 4.41
N VAL A 50 7.33 -10.22 3.63
CA VAL A 50 6.03 -9.78 3.09
C VAL A 50 5.65 -10.56 1.84
N GLY A 51 6.56 -11.41 1.32
CA GLY A 51 6.30 -12.30 0.21
C GLY A 51 5.16 -13.28 0.52
N GLY A 52 4.23 -13.41 -0.42
CA GLY A 52 3.12 -14.37 -0.32
C GLY A 52 1.95 -13.92 0.55
N ALA A 53 1.84 -12.62 0.86
CA ALA A 53 0.61 -12.07 1.44
C ALA A 53 -0.58 -12.32 0.49
N SER A 54 -1.63 -12.95 1.00
CA SER A 54 -2.85 -13.28 0.23
C SER A 54 -3.85 -12.12 0.18
N ALA A 55 -3.60 -11.03 0.92
CA ALA A 55 -4.43 -9.84 0.88
C ALA A 55 -3.61 -8.57 1.16
N CYS A 56 -4.00 -7.49 0.49
CA CYS A 56 -3.33 -6.21 0.58
C CYS A 56 -4.34 -5.04 0.48
N LEU A 57 -4.22 -4.08 1.39
CA LEU A 57 -4.88 -2.78 1.30
C LEU A 57 -3.81 -1.72 1.04
N ILE A 58 -3.95 -0.96 -0.03
CA ILE A 58 -3.04 0.12 -0.41
C ILE A 58 -3.80 1.44 -0.35
N GLN A 59 -3.37 2.36 0.49
CA GLN A 59 -3.87 3.72 0.54
C GLN A 59 -2.78 4.67 0.04
N VAL A 60 -3.04 5.31 -1.09
CA VAL A 60 -2.16 6.34 -1.67
C VAL A 60 -2.67 7.72 -1.26
N GLU A 61 -1.79 8.54 -0.72
CA GLU A 61 -2.07 9.93 -0.37
C GLU A 61 -1.06 10.82 -1.08
N GLY A 62 -1.52 11.88 -1.74
CA GLY A 62 -0.63 12.82 -2.41
C GLY A 62 -1.20 14.23 -2.48
N GLY A 63 -0.35 15.17 -2.88
CA GLY A 63 -0.74 16.58 -3.05
C GLY A 63 -1.78 16.82 -4.14
N LEU A 64 -2.21 18.08 -4.26
CA LEU A 64 -3.20 18.52 -5.26
C LEU A 64 -2.82 18.18 -6.72
N GLY A 65 -1.53 18.04 -7.01
CA GLY A 65 -1.01 17.67 -8.33
C GLY A 65 -0.95 16.17 -8.63
N MET A 66 -1.34 15.31 -7.68
CA MET A 66 -1.30 13.86 -7.88
C MET A 66 -2.27 13.41 -8.97
N THR A 67 -1.77 12.59 -9.89
CA THR A 67 -2.53 12.03 -11.01
C THR A 67 -2.90 10.57 -10.78
N ILE A 68 -3.96 10.10 -11.42
CA ILE A 68 -4.36 8.68 -11.37
C ILE A 68 -3.23 7.77 -11.89
N GLY A 69 -2.50 8.20 -12.93
CA GLY A 69 -1.37 7.40 -13.45
C GLY A 69 -0.24 7.21 -12.44
N GLN A 70 -0.01 8.17 -11.54
CA GLN A 70 0.96 8.02 -10.44
C GLN A 70 0.43 7.07 -9.37
N VAL A 71 -0.87 7.15 -9.05
CA VAL A 71 -1.52 6.19 -8.14
C VAL A 71 -1.40 4.77 -8.68
N ASP A 72 -1.68 4.55 -9.97
CA ASP A 72 -1.58 3.24 -10.62
C ASP A 72 -0.13 2.72 -10.63
N ALA A 73 0.85 3.58 -10.95
CA ALA A 73 2.26 3.19 -10.96
C ALA A 73 2.75 2.74 -9.58
N VAL A 74 2.34 3.47 -8.54
CA VAL A 74 2.64 3.14 -7.14
C VAL A 74 1.88 1.87 -6.71
N ALA A 75 0.62 1.70 -7.09
CA ALA A 75 -0.12 0.49 -6.74
C ALA A 75 0.54 -0.75 -7.34
N ASN A 76 0.90 -0.70 -8.63
CA ASN A 76 1.51 -1.81 -9.35
C ASN A 76 2.79 -2.31 -8.65
N ILE A 77 3.73 -1.42 -8.31
CA ILE A 77 5.00 -1.83 -7.71
C ILE A 77 4.82 -2.47 -6.33
N PHE A 78 3.82 -2.03 -5.54
CA PHE A 78 3.51 -2.64 -4.24
C PHE A 78 2.80 -4.00 -4.39
N THR A 79 2.09 -4.23 -5.49
CA THR A 79 1.42 -5.51 -5.76
C THR A 79 2.33 -6.57 -6.36
N GLU A 80 3.47 -6.20 -6.95
CA GLU A 80 4.44 -7.14 -7.56
C GLU A 80 5.03 -8.14 -6.55
N ALA A 81 5.08 -7.77 -5.26
CA ALA A 81 5.60 -8.62 -4.19
C ALA A 81 4.54 -9.56 -3.57
N LEU A 82 3.28 -9.45 -3.99
CA LEU A 82 2.16 -10.22 -3.43
C LEU A 82 1.98 -11.56 -4.13
N ASP A 83 1.14 -12.42 -3.54
CA ASP A 83 0.65 -13.61 -4.23
C ASP A 83 -0.15 -13.23 -5.50
N ALA A 84 -0.07 -14.04 -6.55
CA ALA A 84 -0.75 -13.78 -7.81
C ALA A 84 -2.28 -13.78 -7.69
N ASP A 85 -2.82 -14.51 -6.72
CA ASP A 85 -4.24 -14.57 -6.39
C ASP A 85 -4.60 -13.69 -5.19
N ALA A 86 -3.71 -12.77 -4.79
CA ALA A 86 -3.93 -11.89 -3.65
C ALA A 86 -5.12 -10.95 -3.88
N GLN A 87 -5.95 -10.80 -2.84
CA GLN A 87 -7.01 -9.80 -2.84
C GLN A 87 -6.42 -8.40 -2.58
N VAL A 88 -6.48 -7.52 -3.57
CA VAL A 88 -5.96 -6.14 -3.46
C VAL A 88 -7.11 -5.13 -3.41
N ILE A 89 -7.06 -4.24 -2.42
CA ILE A 89 -7.94 -3.07 -2.32
C ILE A 89 -7.11 -1.80 -2.42
N LEU A 90 -7.45 -0.91 -3.35
CA LEU A 90 -6.76 0.36 -3.59
C LEU A 90 -7.65 1.54 -3.20
N GLY A 91 -7.11 2.43 -2.37
CA GLY A 91 -7.68 3.72 -2.04
C GLY A 91 -6.75 4.86 -2.45
N ALA A 92 -7.31 6.01 -2.79
CA ALA A 92 -6.51 7.21 -2.95
C ALA A 92 -7.21 8.48 -2.41
N ARG A 93 -6.40 9.35 -1.81
CA ARG A 93 -6.84 10.61 -1.20
C ARG A 93 -5.86 11.71 -1.58
N VAL A 94 -6.40 12.92 -1.72
CA VAL A 94 -5.58 14.12 -1.81
C VAL A 94 -5.44 14.74 -0.42
N SER A 95 -4.22 15.12 -0.07
CA SER A 95 -3.88 15.86 1.14
C SER A 95 -3.09 17.10 0.77
N GLU A 96 -3.55 18.28 1.18
CA GLU A 96 -2.86 19.55 0.90
C GLU A 96 -1.49 19.63 1.61
N ASP A 97 -1.30 18.86 2.68
CA ASP A 97 -0.04 18.78 3.43
C ASP A 97 1.07 18.01 2.69
N LEU A 98 0.76 17.33 1.59
CA LEU A 98 1.68 16.50 0.81
C LEU A 98 2.11 17.18 -0.49
N GLU A 99 2.68 18.38 -0.38
CA GLU A 99 3.21 19.12 -1.53
C GLU A 99 4.35 18.34 -2.20
N ASP A 100 4.22 18.08 -3.51
CA ASP A 100 5.16 17.30 -4.33
C ASP A 100 5.61 15.96 -3.75
N THR A 101 4.78 15.37 -2.88
CA THR A 101 5.08 14.14 -2.14
C THR A 101 3.90 13.19 -2.23
N ILE A 102 4.20 11.89 -2.31
CA ILE A 102 3.24 10.82 -2.10
C ILE A 102 3.62 10.07 -0.82
N ARG A 103 2.60 9.72 -0.04
CA ARG A 103 2.67 8.76 1.06
C ARG A 103 1.81 7.55 0.69
N VAL A 104 2.35 6.37 0.93
CA VAL A 104 1.66 5.10 0.71
C VAL A 104 1.60 4.38 2.04
N VAL A 105 0.39 4.00 2.43
CA VAL A 105 0.17 3.12 3.59
C VAL A 105 -0.36 1.80 3.06
N THR A 106 0.37 0.73 3.33
CA THR A 106 0.05 -0.61 2.86
C THR A 106 -0.17 -1.52 4.04
N LEU A 107 -1.31 -2.21 4.09
CA LEU A 107 -1.58 -3.25 5.07
C LEU A 107 -1.60 -4.59 4.34
N LEU A 108 -0.76 -5.50 4.79
CA LEU A 108 -0.59 -6.84 4.25
C LEU A 108 -1.15 -7.83 5.26
N ALA A 109 -1.89 -8.82 4.78
CA ALA A 109 -2.49 -9.84 5.63
C ALA A 109 -2.50 -11.20 4.96
N GLY A 110 -2.70 -12.23 5.77
CA GLY A 110 -2.64 -13.62 5.34
C GLY A 110 -1.24 -14.03 4.90
N ILE A 111 -0.23 -13.50 5.59
CA ILE A 111 1.17 -13.90 5.45
C ILE A 111 1.33 -15.24 6.17
N GLN A 112 1.81 -16.25 5.45
CA GLN A 112 2.08 -17.56 6.03
C GLN A 112 3.46 -17.56 6.68
N PRO A 113 3.60 -18.03 7.94
CA PRO A 113 4.91 -18.18 8.55
C PRO A 113 5.73 -19.19 7.75
N SER A 114 6.96 -18.80 7.39
CA SER A 114 7.93 -19.71 6.77
C SER A 114 8.45 -20.66 7.86
N ASP A 115 7.96 -21.91 7.87
CA ASP A 115 8.54 -23.02 8.66
C ASP A 115 9.84 -23.55 8.01
#